data_AF-A0A352YXK0-F1
#
_entry.id   AF-A0A352YXK0-F1
#
_cell.length_a   1.000
_cell.length_b   1.000
_cell.length_c   1.000
_cell.angle_alpha   90.00
_cell.angle_beta   90.00
_cell.angle_gamma   90.00
#
_symmetry.space_group_name_H-M   'P 1'
#
loop_
_entity.id
_entity.type
_entity.pdbx_description
1 polymer ?
#
loop_
_entity_poly.entity_id
_entity_poly.type
_entity_poly.pdbx_seq_one_letter_code
_entity_poly.pdbx_strand_id
1 'polypeptide(L)'
;MKTRRIIINALKNLAKYKLRSFLMMLGIIIGIIALTMVISLGLGAKNLVMERVKKFGLESIMVNANSGGMMGQQASPGQEITTLKPEDAEYLKREIRSIQEIAPFNRKGNSTINYFERST
;
A
#
# COMPACT_ATOMS: atom_id res chain seq x y z
N MET A 1 -10.85 -46.90 29.91
CA MET A 1 -10.50 -46.47 31.28
C MET A 1 -9.02 -46.15 31.52
N LYS A 2 -8.06 -46.79 30.82
CA LYS A 2 -6.60 -46.57 31.03
C LYS A 2 -6.12 -45.14 30.68
N THR A 3 -6.58 -44.58 29.57
CA THR A 3 -6.22 -43.21 29.11
C THR A 3 -6.63 -42.12 30.09
N ARG A 4 -7.82 -42.23 30.69
CA ARG A 4 -8.30 -41.27 31.71
C ARG A 4 -7.38 -41.20 32.94
N ARG A 5 -6.85 -42.34 33.41
CA ARG A 5 -5.91 -42.38 34.55
C ARG A 5 -4.57 -41.73 34.21
N ILE A 6 -4.08 -41.90 32.97
CA ILE A 6 -2.82 -41.29 32.52
C ILE A 6 -2.94 -39.77 32.50
N ILE A 7 -4.04 -39.22 31.95
CA ILE A 7 -4.27 -37.76 31.90
C ILE A 7 -4.36 -37.18 33.32
N ILE A 8 -5.10 -37.83 34.22
CA ILE A 8 -5.25 -37.38 35.61
C ILE A 8 -3.90 -37.39 36.35
N ASN A 9 -3.10 -38.44 36.16
CA ASN A 9 -1.77 -38.54 36.76
C ASN A 9 -0.81 -37.48 36.18
N ALA A 10 -0.87 -37.20 34.88
CA ALA A 10 -0.07 -36.15 34.24
C ALA A 10 -0.42 -34.75 34.79
N LEU A 11 -1.71 -34.45 34.95
CA LEU A 11 -2.17 -33.19 35.54
C LEU A 11 -1.71 -33.03 37.01
N LYS A 12 -1.80 -34.12 37.80
CA LYS A 12 -1.25 -34.13 39.17
C LYS A 12 0.26 -33.87 39.20
N ASN A 13 1.01 -34.45 38.26
CA ASN A 13 2.45 -34.23 38.15
C ASN A 13 2.81 -32.81 37.71
N LEU A 14 2.06 -32.22 36.77
CA LEU A 14 2.24 -30.80 36.40
C LEU A 14 1.99 -29.87 37.58
N ALA A 15 0.96 -30.15 38.39
CA ALA A 15 0.61 -29.39 39.58
C ALA A 15 1.62 -29.54 40.74
N LYS A 16 2.41 -30.62 40.76
CA LYS A 16 3.49 -30.84 41.72
C LYS A 16 4.68 -29.89 41.49
N TYR A 17 5.00 -29.58 40.23
CA TYR A 17 6.12 -28.73 39.85
C TYR A 17 5.64 -27.37 39.29
N LYS A 18 4.94 -26.61 40.12
CA LYS A 18 4.25 -25.36 39.72
C LYS A 18 5.15 -24.36 38.99
N LEU A 19 6.35 -24.09 39.52
CA LEU A 19 7.28 -23.12 38.94
C LEU A 19 7.80 -23.55 37.56
N ARG A 20 8.22 -24.81 37.44
CA ARG A 20 8.74 -25.34 36.17
C ARG A 20 7.67 -25.37 35.08
N SER A 21 6.47 -25.86 35.43
CA SER A 21 5.33 -25.88 34.52
C SER A 21 4.93 -24.46 34.09
N PHE A 22 4.92 -23.51 35.03
CA PHE A 22 4.60 -22.11 34.75
C PHE A 22 5.61 -21.47 33.78
N LEU A 23 6.91 -21.62 34.03
CA LEU A 23 7.96 -21.04 33.18
C LEU A 23 7.95 -21.65 31.76
N MET A 24 7.72 -22.96 31.63
CA MET A 24 7.57 -23.60 30.31
C MET A 24 6.35 -23.08 29.55
N MET A 25 5.20 -22.96 30.20
CA MET A 25 4.00 -22.42 29.57
C MET A 25 4.19 -20.97 29.15
N LEU A 26 4.79 -20.14 30.01
CA LEU A 26 5.07 -18.74 29.72
C LEU A 26 5.97 -18.60 28.48
N GLY A 27 7.02 -19.40 28.37
CA GLY A 27 7.91 -19.40 27.21
C GLY A 27 7.19 -19.73 25.90
N ILE A 28 6.32 -20.73 25.90
CA ILE A 28 5.53 -21.11 24.72
C ILE A 28 4.55 -19.99 24.33
N ILE A 29 3.88 -19.39 25.32
CA ILE A 29 2.93 -18.29 25.08
C ILE A 29 3.64 -17.09 24.45
N ILE A 30 4.74 -16.64 25.04
CA ILE A 30 5.51 -15.50 24.52
C ILE A 30 6.06 -15.81 23.13
N GLY A 31 6.57 -17.03 22.91
CA GLY A 31 7.07 -17.48 21.60
C GLY A 31 6.01 -17.42 20.50
N ILE A 32 4.81 -17.93 20.77
CA ILE A 32 3.71 -17.89 19.80
C ILE A 32 3.24 -16.45 19.55
N ILE A 33 3.14 -15.63 20.61
CA ILE A 33 2.75 -14.22 20.46
C ILE A 33 3.74 -13.46 19.58
N ALA A 34 5.04 -13.57 19.85
CA ALA A 34 6.06 -12.87 19.07
C ALA A 34 6.04 -13.28 17.59
N LEU A 35 5.96 -14.59 17.31
CA LEU A 35 5.88 -15.11 15.95
C LEU A 35 4.62 -14.61 15.22
N THR A 36 3.47 -14.70 15.89
CA THR A 36 2.18 -14.29 15.31
C THR A 36 2.16 -12.79 15.02
N MET A 37 2.73 -11.97 15.90
CA MET A 37 2.85 -10.51 15.70
C MET A 37 3.67 -10.17 14.47
N VAL A 38 4.87 -10.75 14.31
CA VAL A 38 5.75 -10.47 13.17
C VAL A 38 5.07 -10.86 11.85
N ILE A 39 4.43 -12.03 11.80
CA ILE A 39 3.72 -12.49 10.60
C ILE A 39 2.55 -11.55 10.27
N SER A 40 1.75 -11.19 11.26
CA SER A 40 0.57 -10.34 11.07
C SER A 40 0.96 -8.94 10.58
N LEU A 41 2.03 -8.37 11.16
CA LEU A 41 2.56 -7.07 10.73
C LEU A 41 3.12 -7.15 9.30
N GLY A 42 3.88 -8.19 8.98
CA GLY A 42 4.44 -8.38 7.63
C GLY A 42 3.36 -8.49 6.55
N LEU A 43 2.34 -9.32 6.80
CA LEU A 43 1.20 -9.47 5.89
C LEU A 43 0.36 -8.19 5.81
N GLY A 44 0.13 -7.52 6.94
CA GLY A 44 -0.58 -6.24 6.98
C GLY A 44 0.11 -5.15 6.17
N ALA A 45 1.42 -4.98 6.35
CA ALA A 45 2.23 -4.03 5.60
C ALA A 45 2.20 -4.33 4.09
N LYS A 46 2.36 -5.60 3.71
CA LYS A 46 2.23 -6.02 2.30
C LYS A 46 0.87 -5.65 1.73
N ASN A 47 -0.21 -5.90 2.47
CA ASN A 47 -1.56 -5.59 2.01
C ASN A 47 -1.77 -4.08 1.85
N LEU A 48 -1.28 -3.27 2.79
CA LEU A 48 -1.36 -1.80 2.70
C LEU A 48 -0.63 -1.25 1.47
N VAL A 49 0.58 -1.75 1.19
CA VAL A 49 1.34 -1.36 0.00
C VAL A 49 0.60 -1.78 -1.26
N MET A 50 0.11 -3.03 -1.31
CA MET A 50 -0.64 -3.53 -2.48
C MET A 50 -1.94 -2.75 -2.70
N GLU A 51 -2.65 -2.34 -1.65
CA GLU A 51 -3.84 -1.50 -1.78
C GLU A 51 -3.50 -0.12 -2.36
N ARG A 52 -2.41 0.50 -1.88
CA ARG A 52 -1.95 1.80 -2.41
C ARG A 52 -1.51 1.69 -3.86
N VAL A 53 -0.81 0.63 -4.24
CA VAL A 53 -0.39 0.38 -5.63
C VAL A 53 -1.62 0.12 -6.52
N LYS A 54 -2.57 -0.69 -6.06
CA LYS A 54 -3.83 -0.93 -6.80
C LYS A 54 -4.60 0.36 -7.07
N LYS A 55 -4.62 1.32 -6.13
CA LYS A 55 -5.26 2.65 -6.34
C LYS A 55 -4.62 3.48 -7.45
N PHE A 56 -3.32 3.32 -7.69
CA PHE A 56 -2.65 3.96 -8.82
C PHE A 56 -2.91 3.24 -10.16
N GLY A 57 -3.41 1.99 -10.12
CA GLY A 57 -3.51 1.13 -11.27
C GLY A 57 -2.13 0.58 -11.64
N LEU A 58 -2.01 -0.75 -11.71
CA LEU A 58 -0.75 -1.41 -12.11
C LEU A 58 -0.36 -1.10 -13.58
N GLU A 59 -1.31 -0.60 -14.36
CA GLU A 59 -1.18 -0.31 -15.79
C GLU A 59 -1.33 1.19 -16.12
N SER A 60 -1.04 2.07 -15.15
CA SER A 60 -1.09 3.53 -15.35
C SER A 60 0.30 4.12 -15.54
N ILE A 61 0.46 4.96 -16.58
CA ILE A 61 1.69 5.71 -16.85
C ILE A 61 1.36 7.20 -16.75
N MET A 62 2.08 7.90 -15.88
CA MET A 62 1.95 9.35 -15.73
C MET A 62 3.03 10.07 -16.54
N VAL A 63 2.61 10.79 -17.58
CA VAL A 63 3.50 11.62 -18.42
C VAL A 63 3.41 13.07 -17.95
N ASN A 64 4.53 13.66 -17.56
CA ASN A 64 4.62 15.05 -17.15
C ASN A 64 5.68 15.77 -18.00
N ALA A 65 5.38 16.93 -18.57
CA ALA A 65 6.34 17.73 -19.35
C ALA A 65 7.25 18.63 -18.50
N ASN A 66 7.70 18.15 -17.34
CA ASN A 66 8.64 18.92 -16.53
C ASN A 66 10.09 18.61 -16.96
N SER A 67 10.85 19.64 -17.33
CA SER A 67 12.30 19.51 -17.50
C SER A 67 12.99 19.68 -16.14
N GLY A 68 13.48 18.58 -15.56
CA GLY A 68 14.62 18.66 -14.64
C GLY A 68 14.34 18.86 -13.15
N GLY A 69 13.26 18.29 -12.59
CA GLY A 69 13.12 18.13 -11.14
C GLY A 69 13.02 16.65 -10.78
N MET A 70 13.92 16.16 -9.92
CA MET A 70 13.77 14.85 -9.27
C MET A 70 12.35 14.69 -8.72
N MET A 71 11.84 13.46 -8.68
CA MET A 71 10.54 13.12 -8.10
C MET A 71 10.44 13.73 -6.68
N GLY A 72 9.67 14.82 -6.54
CA GLY A 72 9.55 15.58 -5.27
C GLY A 72 9.97 17.05 -5.31
N GLN A 73 10.64 17.53 -6.38
CA GLN A 73 10.94 18.95 -6.54
C GLN A 73 9.69 19.69 -7.07
N GLN A 74 9.24 20.71 -6.35
CA GLN A 74 8.22 21.63 -6.86
C GLN A 74 8.79 22.32 -8.11
N ALA A 75 8.04 22.28 -9.21
CA ALA A 75 8.37 23.06 -10.39
C ALA A 75 8.55 24.53 -9.98
N SER A 76 9.65 25.16 -10.41
CA SER A 76 9.92 26.56 -10.11
C SER A 76 8.69 27.41 -10.47
N PRO A 77 8.17 28.23 -9.53
CA PRO A 77 7.05 29.11 -9.84
C PRO A 77 7.46 30.06 -10.97
N GLY A 78 6.86 29.90 -12.14
CA GLY A 78 7.11 30.75 -13.32
C GLY A 78 7.54 30.02 -14.60
N GLN A 79 7.87 28.72 -14.56
CA GLN A 79 8.05 27.96 -15.82
C GLN A 79 6.68 27.54 -16.38
N GLU A 80 6.24 28.20 -17.44
CA GLU A 80 5.15 27.71 -18.25
C GLU A 80 5.61 26.49 -19.04
N ILE A 81 5.23 25.32 -18.55
CA ILE A 81 5.38 24.07 -19.28
C ILE A 81 4.39 24.12 -20.45
N THR A 82 4.88 24.39 -21.67
CA THR A 82 4.07 24.49 -22.90
C THR A 82 4.26 23.29 -23.84
N THR A 83 5.09 22.32 -23.45
CA THR A 83 5.53 21.22 -24.31
C THR A 83 4.57 20.04 -24.38
N LEU A 84 3.68 19.87 -23.40
CA LEU A 84 2.63 18.83 -23.43
C LEU A 84 1.28 19.51 -23.52
N LYS A 85 0.59 19.29 -24.65
CA LYS A 85 -0.70 19.92 -24.94
C LYS A 85 -1.84 18.90 -24.91
N PRO A 86 -3.09 19.35 -24.76
CA PRO A 86 -4.26 18.47 -24.81
C PRO A 86 -4.36 17.68 -26.13
N GLU A 87 -3.90 18.25 -27.25
CA GLU A 87 -3.96 17.57 -28.56
C GLU A 87 -3.04 16.34 -28.61
N ASP A 88 -1.93 16.35 -27.85
CA ASP A 88 -1.02 15.21 -27.75
C ASP A 88 -1.73 14.00 -27.11
N ALA A 89 -2.67 14.24 -26.19
CA ALA A 89 -3.46 13.16 -25.57
C ALA A 89 -4.42 12.50 -26.58
N GLU A 90 -5.04 13.28 -27.46
CA GLU A 90 -5.89 12.74 -28.53
C GLU A 90 -5.07 11.96 -29.57
N TYR A 91 -3.90 12.46 -29.92
CA TYR A 91 -2.98 11.79 -30.83
C TYR A 91 -2.54 10.42 -30.28
N LEU A 92 -2.11 10.37 -29.01
CA LEU A 92 -1.70 9.13 -28.36
C LEU A 92 -2.81 8.09 -28.30
N LYS A 93 -4.06 8.51 -28.04
CA LYS A 93 -5.23 7.61 -28.03
C LYS A 93 -5.55 7.03 -29.40
N ARG A 94 -5.30 7.78 -30.48
CA ARG A 94 -5.52 7.31 -31.86
C ARG A 94 -4.43 6.35 -32.33
N GLU A 95 -3.18 6.67 -32.04
CA GLU A 95 -2.03 5.91 -32.53
C GLU A 95 -1.80 4.61 -31.72
N ILE A 96 -1.98 4.66 -30.40
CA ILE A 96 -1.67 3.53 -29.51
C ILE A 96 -2.97 2.84 -29.09
N ARG A 97 -3.30 1.74 -29.80
CA ARG A 97 -4.53 0.95 -29.57
C ARG A 97 -4.61 0.30 -28.18
N SER A 98 -3.49 0.15 -27.47
CA SER A 98 -3.44 -0.42 -26.11
C SER A 98 -3.86 0.56 -25.00
N ILE A 99 -4.00 1.85 -25.31
CA ILE A 99 -4.46 2.85 -24.33
C ILE A 99 -5.99 2.79 -24.26
N GLN A 100 -6.53 2.28 -23.15
CA GLN A 100 -7.99 2.27 -22.92
C GLN A 100 -8.51 3.67 -22.58
N GLU A 101 -7.79 4.40 -21.73
CA GLU A 101 -8.24 5.67 -21.19
C GLU A 101 -7.07 6.64 -21.03
N ILE A 102 -7.32 7.93 -21.29
CA ILE A 102 -6.34 9.00 -21.09
C ILE A 102 -7.04 10.17 -20.40
N ALA A 103 -6.41 10.70 -19.36
CA ALA A 103 -6.96 11.80 -18.56
C ALA A 103 -5.94 12.94 -18.49
N PRO A 104 -6.11 14.00 -19.30
CA PRO A 104 -5.27 15.19 -19.18
C PRO A 104 -5.59 15.90 -17.85
N PHE A 105 -4.56 16.23 -17.08
CA PHE A 105 -4.72 16.97 -15.83
C PHE A 105 -3.75 18.16 -15.78
N ASN A 106 -4.22 19.27 -15.21
CA ASN A 106 -3.39 20.47 -15.00
C ASN A 106 -3.16 20.65 -13.50
N ARG A 107 -1.90 20.89 -13.12
CA ARG A 107 -1.48 21.10 -11.72
C ARG A 107 -1.24 22.58 -11.38
N LYS A 108 -1.71 23.54 -12.19
CA LYS A 108 -1.72 24.97 -11.82
C LYS A 108 -2.74 25.18 -10.69
N GLY A 109 -2.27 25.74 -9.57
CA GLY A 109 -3.08 25.98 -8.37
C GLY A 109 -4.15 27.06 -8.50
N ASN A 110 -4.19 27.82 -9.60
CA ASN A 110 -5.16 28.88 -9.89
C ASN A 110 -5.30 29.08 -11.42
N SER A 111 -5.92 28.14 -12.13
CA SER A 111 -6.26 28.31 -13.55
C SER A 111 -7.76 28.54 -13.71
N THR A 112 -8.16 29.70 -14.23
CA THR A 112 -9.53 29.97 -14.65
C THR A 112 -9.89 29.01 -15.79
N ILE A 113 -10.77 28.06 -15.52
CA ILE A 113 -11.23 27.10 -16.53
C ILE A 113 -12.36 27.78 -17.30
N ASN A 114 -12.03 28.36 -18.44
CA ASN A 114 -13.04 28.92 -19.33
C ASN A 114 -13.61 27.80 -20.20
N TYR A 115 -14.74 27.24 -19.79
CA TYR A 115 -15.51 26.33 -20.62
C TYR A 115 -16.63 27.12 -21.31
N PHE A 116 -16.54 27.27 -22.63
CA PHE A 116 -17.64 27.70 -23.52
C PHE A 116 -18.41 28.99 -23.11
N GLU A 117 -17.73 30.00 -22.56
CA GLU A 117 -18.30 31.33 -22.16
C GLU A 117 -18.79 31.49 -20.70
N ARG A 118 -18.30 30.71 -19.73
CA ARG A 118 -18.33 31.15 -18.31
C ARG A 118 -16.99 30.95 -17.62
N SER A 119 -16.45 32.04 -17.10
CA SER A 119 -15.30 32.04 -16.19
C SER A 119 -15.78 31.74 -14.77
N THR A 120 -15.15 30.77 -14.12
CA THR A 120 -15.12 30.63 -12.65
C THR A 120 -13.69 30.38 -12.22
#